data_AF-A0A835BUJ8-F1
#
_entry.id   AF-A0A835BUJ8-F1
#
_cell.length_a   1.000
_cell.length_b   1.000
_cell.length_c   1.000
_cell.angle_alpha   90.00
_cell.angle_beta   90.00
_cell.angle_gamma   90.00
#
_symmetry.space_group_name_H-M   'P 1'
#
loop_
_entity.id
_entity.type
_entity.pdbx_description
1 polymer ?
#
loop_
_entity_poly.entity_id
_entity_poly.type
_entity_poly.pdbx_seq_one_letter_code
_entity_poly.pdbx_strand_id
1 'polypeptide(L)'
;MQQGWLSNWLVKHEYDIDNPEEVCIKVFAQKDNPRIPSIFWVWRSADFQERESYDMVGISYDNHPRLKRILMPESWIGWPLRKDYITPQFL
;
A
#
# COMPACT_ATOMS: atom_id res chain seq x y z
N MET A 1 12.35 -18.41 -6.34
CA MET A 1 11.99 -17.00 -6.54
C MET A 1 10.48 -16.87 -6.40
N GLN A 2 9.98 -16.47 -5.22
CA GLN A 2 8.54 -16.40 -4.96
C GLN A 2 8.12 -14.94 -5.01
N GLN A 3 7.36 -14.58 -6.04
CA GLN A 3 6.81 -13.25 -6.26
C GLN A 3 5.78 -12.97 -5.16
N GLY A 4 5.99 -11.90 -4.37
CA GLY A 4 5.05 -11.44 -3.37
C GLY A 4 3.93 -10.68 -4.05
N TRP A 5 2.70 -11.17 -3.92
CA TRP A 5 1.50 -10.54 -4.47
C TRP A 5 1.04 -9.44 -3.53
N LEU A 6 0.86 -8.22 -4.05
CA LEU A 6 0.08 -7.19 -3.37
C LEU A 6 -1.01 -6.72 -4.33
N SER A 7 -2.24 -7.00 -3.95
CA SER A 7 -3.45 -6.56 -4.64
C SER A 7 -3.93 -5.27 -4.00
N ASN A 8 -3.82 -4.15 -4.71
CA ASN A 8 -4.58 -2.96 -4.35
C ASN A 8 -5.98 -3.09 -4.99
N TRP A 9 -7.02 -2.95 -4.19
CA TRP A 9 -8.40 -3.00 -4.64
C TRP A 9 -8.81 -1.60 -5.09
N LEU A 10 -8.98 -1.42 -6.39
CA LEU A 10 -9.67 -0.24 -6.92
C LEU A 10 -11.11 -0.63 -7.20
N VAL A 11 -12.05 0.15 -6.68
CA VAL A 11 -13.48 0.02 -6.95
C VAL A 11 -13.94 1.35 -7.52
N LYS A 12 -14.36 1.37 -8.79
CA LYS A 12 -15.03 2.50 -9.40
C LYS A 12 -16.53 2.31 -9.16
N HIS A 13 -17.18 3.27 -8.52
CA HIS A 13 -18.63 3.23 -8.31
C HIS A 13 -19.28 4.20 -9.30
N GLU A 14 -19.94 3.71 -10.34
CA GLU A 14 -20.82 4.56 -11.17
C GLU A 14 -21.99 3.76 -11.76
N TYR A 15 -23.20 4.30 -11.53
CA TYR A 15 -24.49 4.08 -12.20
C TYR A 15 -25.43 2.91 -11.87
N ASP A 16 -25.05 1.91 -11.07
CA ASP A 16 -26.01 0.92 -10.56
C ASP A 16 -25.59 0.43 -9.17
N ILE A 17 -26.46 0.63 -8.16
CA ILE A 17 -26.23 0.14 -6.79
C ILE A 17 -26.49 -1.36 -6.70
N ASP A 18 -27.38 -1.87 -7.56
CA ASP A 18 -27.82 -3.25 -7.56
C ASP A 18 -26.90 -4.15 -8.41
N ASN A 19 -26.14 -3.57 -9.35
CA ASN A 19 -25.05 -4.24 -10.09
C ASN A 19 -23.87 -3.30 -10.40
N PRO A 20 -22.99 -3.02 -9.43
CA PRO A 20 -21.80 -2.22 -9.69
C PRO A 20 -20.82 -2.96 -10.63
N GLU A 21 -20.36 -2.26 -11.67
CA GLU A 21 -19.23 -2.73 -12.47
C GLU A 21 -17.91 -2.42 -11.76
N GLU A 22 -17.21 -3.46 -11.29
CA GLU A 22 -15.95 -3.31 -10.56
C GLU A 22 -14.74 -3.64 -11.44
N VAL A 23 -13.67 -2.84 -11.29
CA VAL A 23 -12.39 -3.04 -12.01
C VAL A 23 -11.23 -3.05 -11.01
N CYS A 24 -10.64 -4.22 -10.78
CA CYS A 24 -9.48 -4.38 -9.92
C CYS A 24 -8.17 -4.34 -10.73
N ILE A 25 -7.29 -3.39 -10.40
CA ILE A 25 -5.97 -3.25 -11.02
C ILE A 25 -4.90 -3.77 -10.07
N LYS A 26 -4.14 -4.77 -10.50
CA LYS A 26 -3.01 -5.33 -9.74
C LYS A 26 -1.69 -4.83 -10.31
N VAL A 27 -0.86 -4.25 -9.45
CA VAL A 27 0.46 -3.73 -9.81
C VAL A 27 1.52 -4.53 -9.06
N PHE A 28 2.54 -4.99 -9.79
CA PHE A 28 3.67 -5.70 -9.21
C PHE A 28 4.80 -4.74 -8.93
N ALA A 29 5.38 -4.81 -7.73
CA ALA A 29 6.55 -4.05 -7.33
C ALA A 29 7.73 -4.97 -7.03
N GLN A 30 8.95 -4.47 -7.21
CA GLN A 30 10.17 -5.22 -6.89
C GLN A 30 10.33 -5.41 -5.37
N LYS A 31 10.85 -6.56 -4.94
CA LYS A 31 11.03 -6.84 -3.50
C LYS A 31 12.06 -5.91 -2.84
N ASP A 32 13.18 -5.67 -3.50
CA ASP A 32 14.33 -4.97 -2.91
C ASP A 32 14.12 -3.45 -2.90
N ASN A 33 13.40 -2.92 -3.89
CA ASN A 33 13.09 -1.50 -4.02
C ASN A 33 11.65 -1.28 -4.55
N PRO A 34 10.61 -1.56 -3.74
CA PRO A 34 9.22 -1.43 -4.18
C PRO A 34 8.83 0.05 -4.26
N ARG A 35 9.00 0.66 -5.43
CA ARG A 35 8.57 2.04 -5.72
C ARG A 35 7.52 2.02 -6.83
N ILE A 36 6.40 2.68 -6.60
CA ILE A 36 5.31 2.83 -7.59
C ILE A 36 4.78 4.27 -7.59
N PRO A 37 4.16 4.75 -8.69
CA PRO A 37 3.52 6.07 -8.71
C PRO A 37 2.32 6.10 -7.76
N SER A 38 2.17 7.18 -6.99
CA SER A 38 0.95 7.45 -6.21
C SER A 38 -0.24 7.75 -7.12
N ILE A 39 -1.39 7.15 -6.79
CA ILE A 39 -2.67 7.45 -7.42
C ILE A 39 -3.48 8.50 -6.66
N PHE A 40 -2.93 9.08 -5.58
CA PHE A 40 -3.57 10.12 -4.78
C PHE A 40 -4.15 11.28 -5.62
N TRP A 41 -3.45 11.68 -6.68
CA TRP A 41 -3.87 12.78 -7.56
C TRP A 41 -5.08 12.42 -8.43
N VAL A 42 -5.34 11.12 -8.63
CA VAL A 42 -6.53 10.62 -9.33
C VAL A 42 -7.66 10.37 -8.32
N TRP A 43 -7.36 9.66 -7.23
CA TRP A 43 -8.30 9.34 -6.16
C TRP A 43 -7.73 9.72 -4.80
N ARG A 44 -8.29 10.78 -4.20
CA ARG A 44 -7.86 11.26 -2.88
C ARG A 44 -8.08 10.25 -1.75
N SER A 45 -8.99 9.30 -1.93
CA SER A 45 -9.22 8.19 -0.99
C SER A 45 -7.98 7.30 -0.82
N ALA A 46 -7.03 7.35 -1.75
CA ALA A 46 -5.80 6.58 -1.69
C ALA A 46 -4.82 7.05 -0.58
N ASP A 47 -4.97 8.26 -0.01
CA ASP A 47 -4.04 8.82 1.01
C ASP A 47 -3.72 7.82 2.13
N PHE A 48 -4.76 7.35 2.83
CA PHE A 48 -4.56 6.42 3.95
C PHE A 48 -4.13 5.02 3.50
N GLN A 49 -4.64 4.54 2.36
CA GLN A 49 -4.34 3.20 1.85
C GLN A 49 -2.88 3.08 1.38
N GLU A 50 -2.37 4.11 0.70
CA GLU A 50 -0.99 4.19 0.26
C GLU A 50 -0.04 4.34 1.47
N ARG A 51 -0.43 5.13 2.47
CA ARG A 51 0.34 5.28 3.72
C ARG A 51 0.35 4.03 4.57
N GLU A 52 -0.75 3.29 4.64
CA GLU A 52 -0.82 1.98 5.31
C GLU A 52 0.10 0.97 4.62
N SER A 53 0.02 0.89 3.29
CA SER A 53 0.86 0.01 2.48
C SER A 53 2.35 0.34 2.64
N TYR A 54 2.69 1.63 2.72
CA TYR A 54 4.03 2.09 3.06
C TYR A 54 4.43 1.64 4.46
N ASP A 55 3.59 1.87 5.47
CA ASP A 55 3.92 1.60 6.87
C ASP A 55 4.05 0.12 7.22
N MET A 56 3.26 -0.73 6.56
CA MET A 56 3.20 -2.15 6.89
C MET A 56 4.03 -3.03 5.96
N VAL A 57 4.12 -2.65 4.68
CA VAL A 57 4.76 -3.48 3.63
C VAL A 57 5.97 -2.78 3.01
N GLY A 58 6.17 -1.49 3.26
CA GLY A 58 7.33 -0.73 2.81
C GLY A 58 7.30 -0.36 1.33
N ILE A 59 6.12 -0.28 0.70
CA ILE A 59 6.00 0.24 -0.66
C ILE A 59 6.14 1.76 -0.64
N SER A 60 7.08 2.31 -1.41
CA SER A 60 7.24 3.75 -1.58
C SER A 60 6.38 4.25 -2.74
N TYR A 61 5.60 5.31 -2.48
CA TYR A 61 4.73 5.93 -3.47
C TYR A 61 5.31 7.27 -3.94
N ASP A 62 5.72 7.33 -5.21
CA ASP A 62 6.28 8.55 -5.81
C ASP A 62 5.19 9.62 -5.98
N ASN A 63 5.54 10.88 -5.70
CA ASN A 63 4.65 12.05 -5.75
C ASN A 63 3.47 12.05 -4.75
N HIS A 64 3.48 11.19 -3.73
CA HIS A 64 2.50 11.25 -2.65
C HIS A 64 2.75 12.50 -1.77
N PRO A 65 1.73 13.33 -1.45
CA PRO A 65 1.93 14.61 -0.76
C PRO A 65 2.46 14.46 0.68
N ARG A 66 2.10 13.37 1.37
CA ARG A 66 2.51 13.10 2.76
C ARG A 66 2.75 11.62 3.03
N LEU A 67 3.79 11.04 2.41
CA LEU A 67 4.14 9.65 2.67
C LEU A 67 4.89 9.50 4.01
N LYS A 68 4.15 9.10 5.05
CA LYS A 68 4.67 8.84 6.40
C LYS A 68 3.93 7.66 7.01
N ARG A 69 4.55 7.01 8.00
CA ARG A 69 3.92 5.98 8.83
C ARG A 69 2.63 6.52 9.47
N ILE A 70 1.65 5.65 9.68
CA ILE A 70 0.33 6.02 10.24
C ILE A 70 -0.14 5.10 11.36
N LEU A 71 0.25 3.82 11.32
CA LEU A 71 -0.10 2.80 12.29
C LEU A 71 1.05 2.56 13.27
N MET A 72 2.30 2.53 12.77
CA MET A 72 3.49 2.31 13.59
C MET A 72 4.10 3.63 14.06
N PRO A 73 4.80 3.61 15.21
CA PRO A 73 5.60 4.75 15.66
C PRO A 73 6.57 5.22 14.57
N GLU A 74 6.81 6.53 14.49
CA GLU A 74 7.74 7.09 13.48
C GLU A 74 9.16 6.53 13.61
N SER A 75 9.56 6.11 14.83
CA SER A 75 10.85 5.48 15.13
C SER A 75 10.92 3.99 14.79
N TRP A 76 9.83 3.39 14.30
CA TRP A 76 9.79 1.95 14.02
C TRP A 76 10.70 1.57 12.85
N ILE A 77 11.43 0.47 13.01
CA ILE A 77 12.37 -0.05 12.01
C ILE A 77 11.79 -1.32 11.40
N GLY A 78 11.76 -1.37 10.06
CA GLY A 78 11.24 -2.51 9.31
C GLY A 78 9.74 -2.42 9.01
N TRP A 79 9.22 -3.46 8.36
CA TRP A 79 7.88 -3.51 7.76
C TRP A 79 7.13 -4.76 8.24
N PRO A 80 6.23 -4.63 9.24
CA PRO A 80 5.67 -5.77 9.96
C PRO A 80 4.97 -6.84 9.13
N LEU A 81 4.32 -6.46 8.02
CA LEU A 81 3.58 -7.39 7.17
C LEU A 81 4.45 -8.06 6.09
N ARG A 82 5.76 -7.80 6.06
CA ARG A 82 6.67 -8.56 5.20
C ARG A 82 6.95 -9.93 5.78
N LYS A 83 7.02 -10.94 4.91
CA LYS A 83 7.30 -12.34 5.29
C LYS A 83 8.68 -12.54 5.92
N ASP A 84 9.63 -11.66 5.62
CA ASP A 84 11.00 -11.68 6.16
C ASP A 84 11.18 -10.73 7.35
N TYR A 85 10.09 -10.18 7.89
CA TYR A 85 10.14 -9.35 9.08
C TYR A 85 10.42 -10.19 10.33
N ILE A 86 11.42 -9.77 11.09
CA ILE A 86 11.74 -10.35 12.40
C ILE A 86 11.23 -9.37 13.45
N THR A 87 10.21 -9.80 14.20
CA THR A 87 9.63 -8.98 15.26
C THR A 87 10.69 -8.68 16.33
N PRO A 88 10.93 -7.39 16.66
CA PRO A 88 11.82 -7.04 17.76
C PRO A 88 11.32 -7.66 19.06
N GLN A 89 12.24 -8.10 19.91
CA GLN A 89 11.88 -8.46 21.28
C GLN A 89 11.67 -7.17 22.07
N PHE A 90 10.40 -6.82 22.29
CA PHE A 90 10.04 -5.76 23.23
C PHE A 90 10.20 -6.34 24.63
N LEU A 91 11.27 -5.89 25.32
CA LEU A 91 11.54 -6.22 26.73
C LEU A 91 10.60 -5.45 27.65
#